data_AF-A0A1S3KR00-F1
#
_entry.id   AF-A0A1S3KR00-F1
#
_cell.length_a   1.000
_cell.length_b   1.000
_cell.length_c   1.000
_cell.angle_alpha   90.00
_cell.angle_beta   90.00
_cell.angle_gamma   90.00
#
_symmetry.space_group_name_H-M   'P 1'
#
loop_
_entity.id
_entity.type
_entity.pdbx_description
1 polymer ?
#
loop_
_entity_poly.entity_id
_entity_poly.type
_entity_poly.pdbx_seq_one_letter_code
_entity_poly.pdbx_strand_id
1 'polypeptide(L)'
;MAQQGVLLDQYQFCCSVCLDLLKEPVVIPCGHNYCRICIEDCWDQDVLKGVYSCPQCRETFTPRPNLRKNNMLAELVEKLKKTGLQAAPPPALCYAGPGDVVCDFCTGTRKQKALMSCLACLASYCETHLQPHYESPALKKHKLVKATAQLQEKICSHHDKLLEVYCCTDQQCICLLCVMDEHKGHDTVSAAAERTEKQRQLGMSQQKVQQRFQEREKELKELQQAVESLKRSAQSAVEDSDKIFTELIRSIERRSSEVKELIRAQEKAQVSQAEGVLEQLKQEIAELRKRSTELEQLSHTGDHIHFLQVHRVLLPPAGDWSTLQSLAFFVQMDVEALITCCDGSNKYPQVKAGSYLIQHVNDFHRSEGDLL
;
A
#
# COMPACT_ATOMS: atom_id res chain seq x y z
N MET A 1 52.37 -45.57 -9.46
CA MET A 1 51.73 -46.77 -8.89
C MET A 1 50.27 -46.44 -8.67
N ALA A 2 49.39 -46.97 -9.52
CA ALA A 2 47.94 -46.75 -9.40
C ALA A 2 47.40 -47.70 -8.32
N GLN A 3 46.83 -47.15 -7.23
CA GLN A 3 46.06 -47.94 -6.29
C GLN A 3 44.67 -48.18 -6.88
N GLN A 4 44.43 -49.45 -7.22
CA GLN A 4 43.17 -50.00 -7.66
C GLN A 4 42.20 -49.98 -6.47
N GLY A 5 41.40 -48.92 -6.37
CA GLY A 5 40.31 -48.83 -5.41
C GLY A 5 39.22 -49.82 -5.79
N VAL A 6 39.17 -50.95 -5.09
CA VAL A 6 38.05 -51.90 -5.15
C VAL A 6 36.79 -51.13 -4.78
N LEU A 7 35.86 -50.96 -5.73
CA LEU A 7 34.48 -50.55 -5.47
C LEU A 7 33.87 -51.59 -4.52
N LEU A 8 33.92 -51.34 -3.21
CA LEU A 8 33.18 -52.14 -2.26
C LEU A 8 31.68 -51.94 -2.53
N ASP A 9 31.00 -53.03 -2.82
CA ASP A 9 29.58 -53.08 -3.09
C ASP A 9 28.80 -52.56 -1.86
N GLN A 10 28.19 -51.37 -1.97
CA GLN A 10 27.51 -50.69 -0.85
C GLN A 10 26.36 -51.52 -0.26
N TYR A 11 25.81 -52.48 -1.02
CA TYR A 11 24.75 -53.38 -0.59
C TYR A 11 25.19 -54.36 0.51
N GLN A 12 26.49 -54.62 0.68
CA GLN A 12 27.00 -55.53 1.72
C GLN A 12 26.92 -54.93 3.15
N PHE A 13 26.68 -53.62 3.26
CA PHE A 13 26.68 -52.89 4.53
C PHE A 13 25.29 -52.35 4.93
N CYS A 14 24.24 -52.78 4.25
CA CYS A 14 22.85 -52.41 4.55
C CYS A 14 22.18 -53.46 5.42
N CYS A 15 21.34 -53.02 6.36
CA CYS A 15 20.49 -53.89 7.15
C CYS A 15 19.29 -54.36 6.31
N SER A 16 19.03 -55.66 6.22
CA SER A 16 17.90 -56.16 5.42
C SER A 16 16.51 -55.90 6.05
N VAL A 17 16.44 -55.34 7.26
CA VAL A 17 15.18 -55.03 7.96
C VAL A 17 14.78 -53.58 7.71
N CYS A 18 15.65 -52.62 8.02
CA CYS A 18 15.38 -51.19 7.78
C CYS A 18 15.86 -50.68 6.42
N LEU A 19 16.61 -51.48 5.67
CA LEU A 19 17.19 -51.17 4.36
C LEU A 19 18.16 -49.97 4.33
N ASP A 20 18.56 -49.48 5.50
CA ASP A 20 19.58 -48.45 5.70
C ASP A 20 20.96 -49.07 5.98
N LEU A 21 22.02 -48.25 5.86
CA LEU A 21 23.35 -48.57 6.39
C LEU A 21 23.26 -49.01 7.86
N LEU A 22 23.99 -50.07 8.20
CA LEU A 22 23.95 -50.67 9.53
C LEU A 22 24.27 -49.65 10.65
N LYS A 23 23.31 -49.47 11.57
CA LYS A 23 23.44 -48.67 12.80
C LYS A 23 23.69 -49.63 13.96
N GLU A 24 24.84 -49.52 14.60
CA GLU A 24 25.33 -50.52 15.58
C GLU A 24 25.23 -51.96 15.02
N PRO A 25 26.02 -52.29 13.98
CA PRO A 25 25.95 -53.59 13.33
C PRO A 25 26.18 -54.73 14.33
N VAL A 26 25.30 -55.72 14.29
CA VAL A 26 25.43 -56.98 15.03
C VAL A 26 25.41 -58.13 14.03
N VAL A 27 26.15 -59.20 14.33
CA VAL A 27 26.14 -60.45 13.55
C VAL A 27 25.48 -61.52 14.39
N ILE A 28 24.47 -62.18 13.82
CA ILE A 28 23.81 -63.32 14.46
C ILE A 28 24.50 -64.64 14.03
N PRO A 29 24.29 -65.78 14.72
CA PRO A 29 25.09 -67.00 14.49
C PRO A 29 25.11 -67.52 13.04
N CYS A 30 24.06 -67.28 12.25
CA CYS A 30 24.02 -67.64 10.82
C CYS A 30 24.86 -66.72 9.91
N GLY A 31 25.59 -65.74 10.46
CA GLY A 31 26.47 -64.83 9.72
C GLY A 31 25.80 -63.61 9.08
N HIS A 32 24.48 -63.44 9.23
CA HIS A 32 23.76 -62.27 8.73
C HIS A 32 23.90 -61.07 9.67
N ASN A 33 23.84 -59.86 9.10
CA ASN A 33 24.18 -58.61 9.77
C ASN A 33 22.98 -57.68 9.82
N TYR A 34 22.71 -57.11 10.99
CA TYR A 34 21.57 -56.23 11.22
C TYR A 34 21.95 -55.02 12.07
N CYS A 35 21.12 -53.98 12.04
CA CYS A 35 21.13 -52.98 13.11
C CYS A 35 20.68 -53.65 14.40
N ARG A 36 21.33 -53.34 15.53
CA ARG A 36 20.99 -53.93 16.84
C ARG A 36 19.49 -53.85 17.14
N ILE A 37 18.92 -52.65 17.03
CA ILE A 37 17.50 -52.39 17.29
C ILE A 37 16.61 -53.21 16.34
N CYS A 38 16.93 -53.26 15.05
CA CYS A 38 16.09 -53.94 14.07
C CYS A 38 15.96 -55.45 14.34
N ILE A 39 17.03 -56.12 14.75
CA ILE A 39 16.96 -57.55 15.05
C ILE A 39 16.36 -57.81 16.45
N GLU A 40 16.56 -56.90 17.40
CA GLU A 40 15.88 -56.94 18.70
C GLU A 40 14.37 -56.83 18.51
N ASP A 41 13.89 -55.83 17.76
CA ASP A 41 12.47 -55.63 17.43
C ASP A 41 11.86 -56.85 16.72
N CYS A 42 12.58 -57.46 15.77
CA CYS A 42 12.12 -58.68 15.08
C CYS A 42 11.93 -59.85 16.06
N TRP A 43 12.75 -59.96 17.10
CA TRP A 43 12.65 -61.02 18.11
C TRP A 43 11.66 -60.70 19.22
N ASP A 44 11.44 -59.42 19.50
CA ASP A 44 10.53 -58.95 20.55
C ASP A 44 9.06 -58.92 20.08
N GLN A 45 8.78 -59.03 18.79
CA GLN A 45 7.42 -59.12 18.24
C GLN A 45 6.72 -60.48 18.47
N ASP A 46 7.46 -61.56 18.76
CA ASP A 46 6.91 -62.94 18.84
C ASP A 46 7.42 -63.70 20.10
N VAL A 47 7.41 -63.02 21.26
CA VAL A 47 7.92 -63.52 22.55
C VAL A 47 7.27 -64.84 23.00
N LEU A 48 6.05 -65.13 22.54
CA LEU A 48 5.26 -66.29 22.96
C LEU A 48 5.76 -67.64 22.41
N LYS A 49 6.59 -67.67 21.36
CA LYS A 49 7.05 -68.92 20.72
C LYS A 49 8.38 -69.45 21.26
N GLY A 50 9.16 -68.63 21.97
CA GLY A 50 10.47 -69.02 22.50
C GLY A 50 11.53 -69.43 21.45
N VAL A 51 11.24 -69.25 20.16
CA VAL A 51 12.10 -69.58 19.01
C VAL A 51 12.38 -68.31 18.23
N TYR A 52 13.66 -68.01 18.00
CA TYR A 52 14.11 -66.77 17.35
C TYR A 52 14.63 -67.07 15.95
N SER A 53 14.08 -66.46 14.91
CA SER A 53 14.50 -66.73 13.52
C SER A 53 15.28 -65.58 12.89
N CYS A 54 16.22 -65.90 12.01
CA CYS A 54 16.89 -64.95 11.12
C CYS A 54 15.90 -64.42 10.05
N PRO A 55 15.74 -63.09 9.89
CA PRO A 55 14.88 -62.52 8.85
C PRO A 55 15.26 -62.89 7.40
N GLN A 56 16.54 -63.20 7.14
CA GLN A 56 17.04 -63.49 5.80
C GLN A 56 16.99 -64.98 5.43
N CYS A 57 17.58 -65.86 6.24
CA CYS A 57 17.66 -67.29 5.93
C CYS A 57 16.65 -68.16 6.70
N ARG A 58 15.88 -67.56 7.62
CA ARG A 58 14.89 -68.25 8.48
C ARG A 58 15.47 -69.32 9.41
N GLU A 59 16.78 -69.37 9.57
CA GLU A 59 17.43 -70.23 10.57
C GLU A 59 16.95 -69.85 11.98
N THR A 60 16.60 -70.85 12.78
CA THR A 60 16.01 -70.68 14.12
C THR A 60 17.03 -70.94 15.22
N PHE A 61 16.97 -70.13 16.29
CA PHE A 61 17.88 -70.18 17.43
C PHE A 61 17.09 -70.34 18.72
N THR A 62 17.55 -71.24 19.59
CA THR A 62 17.09 -71.40 20.98
C THR A 62 18.31 -71.80 21.84
N PRO A 63 18.66 -71.05 22.91
CA PRO A 63 18.05 -69.82 23.44
C PRO A 63 18.31 -68.58 22.56
N ARG A 64 17.78 -67.40 22.96
CA ARG A 64 17.98 -66.12 22.25
C ARG A 64 19.48 -65.84 22.07
N PRO A 65 19.96 -65.57 20.85
CA PRO A 65 21.36 -65.21 20.65
C PRO A 65 21.72 -63.91 21.36
N ASN A 66 22.89 -63.88 22.01
CA ASN A 66 23.44 -62.66 22.60
C ASN A 66 24.02 -61.76 21.51
N LEU A 67 23.49 -60.55 21.37
CA LEU A 67 23.94 -59.58 20.37
C LEU A 67 25.14 -58.79 20.90
N ARG A 68 26.27 -58.87 20.19
CA ARG A 68 27.43 -58.02 20.43
C ARG A 68 27.69 -57.17 19.20
N LYS A 69 28.01 -55.90 19.43
CA LYS A 69 28.40 -54.98 18.36
C LYS A 69 29.62 -55.51 17.63
N ASN A 70 29.53 -55.59 16.31
CA ASN A 70 30.66 -55.88 15.45
C ASN A 70 31.44 -54.59 15.16
N ASN A 71 32.54 -54.41 15.88
CA ASN A 71 33.38 -53.22 15.77
C ASN A 71 34.01 -53.06 14.38
N MET A 72 34.33 -54.17 13.69
CA MET A 72 34.90 -54.11 12.33
C MET A 72 33.87 -53.62 11.31
N LEU A 73 32.64 -54.15 11.34
CA LEU A 73 31.56 -53.67 10.48
C LEU A 73 31.21 -52.22 10.78
N ALA A 74 31.20 -51.82 12.06
CA ALA A 74 30.96 -50.44 12.45
C ALA A 74 32.05 -49.51 11.89
N GLU A 75 33.32 -49.89 11.96
CA GLU A 75 34.42 -49.11 11.41
C GLU A 75 34.35 -49.00 9.87
N LEU A 76 34.00 -50.09 9.18
CA LEU A 76 33.83 -50.10 7.72
C LEU A 76 32.66 -49.21 7.27
N VAL A 77 31.52 -49.27 7.96
CA VAL A 77 30.36 -48.40 7.69
C VAL A 77 30.72 -46.93 7.92
N GLU A 78 31.48 -46.61 8.99
CA GLU A 78 31.91 -45.24 9.26
C GLU A 78 32.94 -44.73 8.24
N LYS A 79 33.86 -45.58 7.78
CA LYS A 79 34.76 -45.25 6.66
C LYS A 79 33.98 -45.03 5.37
N LEU A 80 32.97 -45.85 5.09
CA LEU A 80 32.09 -45.70 3.92
C LEU A 80 31.33 -44.36 3.96
N LYS A 81 30.78 -43.96 5.12
CA LYS A 81 30.15 -42.65 5.32
C LYS A 81 31.11 -41.49 5.08
N LYS A 82 32.36 -41.59 5.57
CA LYS A 82 33.39 -40.54 5.43
C LYS A 82 33.99 -40.43 4.03
N THR A 83 33.99 -41.53 3.26
CA THR A 83 34.48 -41.55 1.87
C THR A 83 33.42 -41.07 0.88
N GLY A 84 32.20 -40.78 1.36
CA GLY A 84 31.08 -40.23 0.59
C GLY A 84 31.24 -38.74 0.25
N LEU A 85 32.13 -38.41 -0.69
CA LEU A 85 31.94 -37.23 -1.53
C LEU A 85 30.75 -37.50 -2.45
N GLN A 86 29.68 -36.72 -2.27
CA GLN A 86 28.58 -36.48 -3.22
C GLN A 86 28.26 -37.64 -4.19
N ALA A 87 27.50 -38.62 -3.71
CA ALA A 87 26.69 -39.46 -4.57
C ALA A 87 25.28 -39.51 -3.97
N ALA A 88 24.30 -39.29 -4.83
CA ALA A 88 22.87 -39.32 -4.53
C ALA A 88 22.47 -40.59 -3.73
N PRO A 89 21.32 -40.57 -3.02
CA PRO A 89 20.83 -41.74 -2.31
C PRO A 89 20.75 -42.96 -3.25
N PRO A 90 21.01 -44.20 -2.77
CA PRO A 90 20.84 -45.42 -3.56
C PRO A 90 19.42 -45.51 -4.14
N PRO A 91 19.21 -46.21 -5.27
CA PRO A 91 17.88 -46.38 -5.85
C PRO A 91 17.03 -47.24 -4.92
N ALA A 92 16.33 -46.60 -3.98
CA ALA A 92 15.19 -47.19 -3.33
C ALA A 92 14.22 -47.61 -4.44
N LEU A 93 13.66 -48.82 -4.35
CA LEU A 93 12.47 -49.23 -5.10
C LEU A 93 11.35 -48.22 -4.80
N CYS A 94 11.32 -47.14 -5.59
CA CYS A 94 10.44 -46.00 -5.39
C CYS A 94 9.02 -46.44 -5.74
N TYR A 95 8.28 -46.90 -4.75
CA TYR A 95 6.84 -47.07 -4.88
C TYR A 95 6.21 -45.74 -5.32
N ALA A 96 5.21 -45.82 -6.21
CA ALA A 96 4.53 -44.64 -6.68
C ALA A 96 3.73 -43.99 -5.54
N GLY A 97 4.01 -42.71 -5.25
CA GLY A 97 3.24 -41.89 -4.31
C GLY A 97 2.08 -41.14 -5.00
N PRO A 98 1.31 -40.34 -4.24
CA PRO A 98 0.27 -39.49 -4.80
C PRO A 98 0.84 -38.53 -5.86
N GLY A 99 0.29 -38.58 -7.08
CA GLY A 99 0.74 -37.78 -8.22
C GLY A 99 1.85 -38.41 -9.06
N ASP A 100 2.41 -39.55 -8.64
CA ASP A 100 3.36 -40.29 -9.47
C ASP A 100 2.64 -41.13 -10.55
N VAL A 101 3.27 -41.24 -11.72
CA VAL A 101 2.84 -42.16 -12.76
C VAL A 101 3.25 -43.57 -12.37
N VAL A 102 2.30 -44.51 -12.35
CA VAL A 102 2.56 -45.91 -11.99
C VAL A 102 3.13 -46.68 -13.17
N CYS A 103 3.94 -47.70 -12.89
CA CYS A 103 4.32 -48.67 -13.91
C CYS A 103 3.15 -49.61 -14.25
N ASP A 104 2.87 -49.78 -15.54
CA ASP A 104 1.74 -50.59 -16.02
C ASP A 104 1.98 -52.10 -15.87
N PHE A 105 3.25 -52.52 -15.85
CA PHE A 105 3.65 -53.93 -15.83
C PHE A 105 3.94 -54.49 -14.43
N CYS A 106 4.02 -53.62 -13.41
CA CYS A 106 4.16 -54.07 -12.03
C CYS A 106 2.93 -54.87 -11.58
N THR A 107 3.16 -56.11 -11.16
CA THR A 107 2.15 -56.97 -10.55
C THR A 107 2.13 -56.77 -9.03
N GLY A 108 0.95 -56.80 -8.42
CA GLY A 108 0.74 -56.57 -6.98
C GLY A 108 0.09 -55.22 -6.62
N THR A 109 -0.23 -55.03 -5.33
CA THR A 109 -0.95 -53.85 -4.83
C THR A 109 -0.08 -52.59 -4.71
N ARG A 110 1.25 -52.75 -4.61
CA ARG A 110 2.21 -51.64 -4.52
C ARG A 110 3.02 -51.53 -5.81
N LYS A 111 2.52 -50.74 -6.76
CA LYS A 111 3.19 -50.49 -8.04
C LYS A 111 4.37 -49.53 -7.88
N GLN A 112 5.42 -49.76 -8.67
CA GLN A 112 6.58 -48.87 -8.72
C GLN A 112 6.25 -47.60 -9.51
N LYS A 113 6.94 -46.51 -9.19
CA LYS A 113 6.95 -45.28 -9.98
C LYS A 113 7.54 -45.55 -11.36
N ALA A 114 6.81 -45.16 -12.39
CA ALA A 114 7.32 -45.16 -13.75
C ALA A 114 8.34 -44.03 -13.92
N LEU A 115 9.45 -44.36 -14.58
CA LEU A 115 10.49 -43.41 -14.94
C LEU A 115 10.27 -42.88 -16.35
N MET A 116 9.91 -43.79 -17.27
CA MET A 116 9.69 -43.47 -18.67
C MET A 116 8.37 -44.06 -19.18
N SER A 117 7.74 -43.36 -20.11
CA SER A 117 6.64 -43.89 -20.92
C SER A 117 7.15 -44.16 -22.34
N CYS A 118 6.74 -45.28 -22.91
CA CYS A 118 7.02 -45.63 -24.30
C CYS A 118 5.89 -45.17 -25.21
N LEU A 119 6.20 -44.32 -26.20
CA LEU A 119 5.20 -43.82 -27.15
C LEU A 119 4.75 -44.88 -28.17
N ALA A 120 5.50 -45.95 -28.36
CA ALA A 120 5.11 -47.08 -29.21
C ALA A 120 4.23 -48.10 -28.47
N CYS A 121 4.59 -48.48 -27.23
CA CYS A 121 3.83 -49.42 -26.41
C CYS A 121 2.62 -48.79 -25.71
N LEU A 122 2.54 -47.45 -25.67
CA LEU A 122 1.50 -46.70 -24.96
C LEU A 122 1.40 -47.04 -23.48
N ALA A 123 2.55 -47.31 -22.86
CA ALA A 123 2.65 -47.75 -21.48
C ALA A 123 3.83 -47.10 -20.75
N SER A 124 3.78 -47.10 -19.42
CA SER A 124 4.73 -46.51 -18.50
C SER A 124 5.47 -47.58 -17.69
N TYR A 125 6.79 -47.40 -17.56
CA TYR A 125 7.72 -48.42 -17.09
C TYR A 125 8.55 -47.89 -15.93
N CYS A 126 8.62 -48.66 -14.84
CA CYS A 126 9.67 -48.49 -13.82
C CYS A 126 11.00 -49.02 -14.36
N GLU A 127 12.11 -48.72 -13.68
CA GLU A 127 13.47 -49.09 -14.10
C GLU A 127 13.60 -50.54 -14.58
N THR A 128 13.08 -51.48 -13.79
CA THR A 128 13.15 -52.92 -14.09
C THR A 128 12.39 -53.30 -15.36
N HIS A 129 11.19 -52.75 -15.58
CA HIS A 129 10.40 -53.03 -16.78
C HIS A 129 10.84 -52.19 -17.98
N LEU A 130 11.67 -51.18 -17.77
CA LEU A 130 12.25 -50.36 -18.82
C LEU A 130 13.48 -51.03 -19.45
N GLN A 131 14.21 -51.85 -18.69
CA GLN A 131 15.43 -52.53 -19.14
C GLN A 131 15.31 -53.26 -20.50
N PRO A 132 14.21 -53.99 -20.81
CA PRO A 132 14.03 -54.61 -22.13
C PRO A 132 14.05 -53.61 -23.30
N HIS A 133 13.65 -52.35 -23.10
CA HIS A 133 13.75 -51.31 -24.12
C HIS A 133 15.19 -50.94 -24.46
N TYR A 134 16.13 -51.13 -23.54
CA TYR A 134 17.55 -50.85 -23.76
C TYR A 134 18.33 -52.05 -24.25
N GLU A 135 17.88 -53.26 -23.95
CA GLU A 135 18.64 -54.48 -24.25
C GLU A 135 18.13 -55.17 -25.52
N SER A 136 16.81 -55.26 -25.70
CA SER A 136 16.19 -55.96 -26.82
C SER A 136 16.31 -55.16 -28.12
N PRO A 137 16.92 -55.72 -29.19
CA PRO A 137 16.99 -55.07 -30.50
C PRO A 137 15.63 -54.64 -31.05
N ALA A 138 14.56 -55.38 -30.75
CA ALA A 138 13.21 -55.07 -31.21
C ALA A 138 12.63 -53.81 -30.54
N LEU A 139 12.99 -53.56 -29.27
CA LEU A 139 12.43 -52.48 -28.45
C LEU A 139 13.34 -51.24 -28.38
N LYS A 140 14.63 -51.37 -28.73
CA LYS A 140 15.60 -50.25 -28.80
C LYS A 140 15.15 -49.09 -29.69
N LYS A 141 14.34 -49.36 -30.71
CA LYS A 141 13.80 -48.34 -31.62
C LYS A 141 12.60 -47.59 -31.05
N HIS A 142 12.05 -48.03 -29.92
CA HIS A 142 10.89 -47.38 -29.32
C HIS A 142 11.30 -46.06 -28.67
N LYS A 143 10.55 -45.00 -28.94
CA LYS A 143 10.79 -43.68 -28.36
C LYS A 143 10.27 -43.64 -26.92
N LEU A 144 11.19 -43.47 -25.98
CA LEU A 144 10.92 -43.29 -24.57
C LEU A 144 10.91 -41.79 -24.22
N VAL A 145 9.93 -41.38 -23.42
CA VAL A 145 9.82 -40.03 -22.86
C VAL A 145 9.67 -40.11 -21.34
N LYS A 146 9.97 -39.03 -20.61
CA LYS A 146 9.75 -38.99 -19.16
C LYS A 146 8.29 -39.38 -18.85
N ALA A 147 8.12 -40.23 -17.84
CA ALA A 147 6.80 -40.73 -17.47
C ALA A 147 5.79 -39.59 -17.29
N THR A 148 4.61 -39.75 -17.88
CA THR A 148 3.56 -38.73 -17.89
C THR A 148 2.20 -39.39 -17.66
N ALA A 149 1.40 -38.79 -16.77
CA ALA A 149 0.04 -39.26 -16.51
C ALA A 149 -0.89 -39.03 -17.72
N GLN A 150 -0.52 -38.07 -18.57
CA GLN A 150 -1.27 -37.63 -19.75
C GLN A 150 -0.81 -38.35 -21.02
N LEU A 151 -0.39 -39.61 -20.92
CA LEU A 151 0.07 -40.35 -22.08
C LEU A 151 -1.06 -40.54 -23.10
N GLN A 152 -2.27 -40.80 -22.62
CA GLN A 152 -3.46 -41.00 -23.47
C GLN A 152 -3.89 -39.73 -24.19
N GLU A 153 -3.72 -38.55 -23.59
CA GLU A 153 -4.02 -37.26 -24.24
C GLU A 153 -3.12 -36.98 -25.46
N LYS A 154 -2.00 -37.71 -25.59
CA LYS A 154 -1.08 -37.59 -26.73
C LYS A 154 -1.43 -38.54 -27.87
N ILE A 155 -2.44 -39.38 -27.69
CA ILE A 155 -2.84 -40.41 -28.65
C ILE A 155 -4.17 -40.01 -29.29
N CYS A 156 -4.26 -40.19 -30.61
CA CYS A 156 -5.48 -39.99 -31.34
C CYS A 156 -6.51 -41.05 -30.94
N SER A 157 -7.66 -40.60 -30.46
CA SER A 157 -8.79 -41.44 -30.05
C SER A 157 -9.39 -42.30 -31.15
N HIS A 158 -9.19 -41.92 -32.43
CA HIS A 158 -9.76 -42.63 -33.57
C HIS A 158 -8.80 -43.68 -34.16
N HIS A 159 -7.50 -43.46 -34.02
CA HIS A 159 -6.48 -44.20 -34.79
C HIS A 159 -5.42 -44.89 -33.92
N ASP A 160 -5.43 -44.64 -32.61
CA ASP A 160 -4.43 -45.14 -31.66
C ASP A 160 -2.98 -44.82 -32.10
N LYS A 161 -2.81 -43.65 -32.73
CA LYS A 161 -1.52 -43.10 -33.20
C LYS A 161 -1.18 -41.81 -32.48
N LEU A 162 0.10 -41.52 -32.34
CA LEU A 162 0.59 -40.30 -31.70
C LEU A 162 0.15 -39.04 -32.45
N LEU A 163 -0.24 -38.00 -31.71
CA LEU A 163 -0.62 -36.69 -32.22
C LEU A 163 0.63 -35.87 -32.56
N GLU A 164 1.27 -36.17 -33.70
CA GLU A 164 2.52 -35.54 -34.13
C GLU A 164 2.33 -34.36 -35.10
N VAL A 165 1.12 -34.14 -35.58
CA VAL A 165 0.77 -33.09 -36.54
C VAL A 165 -0.16 -32.08 -35.87
N TYR A 166 -0.03 -30.80 -36.20
CA TYR A 166 -0.95 -29.76 -35.81
C TYR A 166 -1.70 -29.28 -37.05
N CYS A 167 -3.03 -29.29 -36.99
CA CYS A 167 -3.87 -28.69 -38.00
C CYS A 167 -4.05 -27.21 -37.68
N CYS A 168 -3.50 -26.33 -38.51
CA CYS A 168 -3.60 -24.88 -38.35
C CYS A 168 -5.03 -24.38 -38.58
N THR A 169 -5.75 -25.04 -39.50
CA THR A 169 -7.14 -24.71 -39.83
C THR A 169 -8.07 -24.95 -38.64
N ASP A 170 -7.97 -26.12 -38.01
CA ASP A 170 -8.86 -26.51 -36.89
C ASP A 170 -8.25 -26.25 -35.51
N GLN A 171 -6.98 -25.82 -35.47
CA GLN A 171 -6.23 -25.48 -34.25
C GLN A 171 -6.14 -26.62 -33.22
N GLN A 172 -5.83 -27.83 -33.69
CA GLN A 172 -5.73 -29.01 -32.84
C GLN A 172 -4.60 -29.96 -33.28
N CYS A 173 -4.09 -30.72 -32.33
CA CYS A 173 -3.13 -31.79 -32.60
C CYS A 173 -3.87 -33.03 -33.14
N ILE A 174 -3.38 -33.59 -34.25
CA ILE A 174 -3.93 -34.75 -34.96
C ILE A 174 -2.82 -35.77 -35.27
N CYS A 175 -3.19 -37.00 -35.62
CA CYS A 175 -2.23 -38.01 -36.10
C CYS A 175 -2.10 -38.00 -37.63
N LEU A 176 -1.12 -38.73 -38.18
CA LEU A 176 -0.89 -38.79 -39.63
C LEU A 176 -2.06 -39.43 -40.42
N LEU A 177 -2.84 -40.33 -39.82
CA LEU A 177 -4.02 -40.91 -40.48
C LEU A 177 -5.15 -39.88 -40.60
N CYS A 178 -5.38 -39.08 -39.55
CA CYS A 178 -6.33 -37.96 -39.59
C CYS A 178 -6.04 -36.97 -40.73
N VAL A 179 -4.77 -36.73 -41.07
CA VAL A 179 -4.38 -35.86 -42.19
C VAL A 179 -4.85 -36.43 -43.53
N MET A 180 -4.83 -37.75 -43.68
CA MET A 180 -5.23 -38.43 -44.92
C MET A 180 -6.75 -38.55 -45.05
N ASP A 181 -7.45 -38.61 -43.93
CA ASP A 181 -8.89 -38.81 -43.85
C ASP A 181 -9.65 -37.48 -43.60
N GLU A 182 -10.01 -37.19 -42.35
CA GLU A 182 -10.89 -36.09 -41.96
C GLU A 182 -10.31 -34.69 -42.22
N HIS A 183 -8.99 -34.53 -42.13
CA HIS A 183 -8.29 -33.25 -42.30
C HIS A 183 -7.62 -33.12 -43.68
N LYS A 184 -8.11 -33.88 -44.67
CA LYS A 184 -7.54 -33.87 -46.02
C LYS A 184 -7.68 -32.49 -46.66
N GLY A 185 -6.54 -31.88 -46.98
CA GLY A 185 -6.46 -30.56 -47.61
C GLY A 185 -6.45 -29.39 -46.63
N HIS A 186 -6.47 -29.64 -45.32
CA HIS A 186 -6.26 -28.59 -44.32
C HIS A 186 -4.78 -28.18 -44.24
N ASP A 187 -4.54 -26.95 -43.78
CA ASP A 187 -3.17 -26.51 -43.50
C ASP A 187 -2.66 -27.25 -42.26
N THR A 188 -1.56 -27.98 -42.44
CA THR A 188 -1.01 -28.85 -41.42
C THR A 188 0.50 -28.71 -41.36
N VAL A 189 1.03 -28.69 -40.14
CA VAL A 189 2.46 -28.63 -39.85
C VAL A 189 2.79 -29.65 -38.78
N SER A 190 4.07 -29.98 -38.59
CA SER A 190 4.45 -30.81 -37.44
C SER A 190 4.14 -30.08 -36.13
N ALA A 191 3.69 -30.80 -35.11
CA ALA A 191 3.41 -30.23 -33.79
C ALA A 191 4.66 -29.56 -33.17
N ALA A 192 5.86 -30.06 -33.50
CA ALA A 192 7.13 -29.47 -33.07
C ALA A 192 7.40 -28.10 -33.71
N ALA A 193 7.08 -27.95 -35.01
CA ALA A 193 7.23 -26.69 -35.72
C ALA A 193 6.25 -25.64 -35.18
N GLU A 194 4.97 -25.99 -35.06
CA GLU A 194 3.96 -25.07 -34.52
C GLU A 194 4.28 -24.64 -33.09
N ARG A 195 4.71 -25.59 -32.24
CA ARG A 195 5.16 -25.28 -30.88
C ARG A 195 6.26 -24.22 -30.89
N THR A 196 7.23 -24.32 -31.81
CA THR A 196 8.34 -23.36 -31.88
C THR A 196 7.84 -21.96 -32.21
N GLU A 197 6.91 -21.85 -33.16
CA GLU A 197 6.30 -20.57 -33.54
C GLU A 197 5.42 -20.00 -32.41
N LYS A 198 4.56 -20.82 -31.79
CA LYS A 198 3.73 -20.40 -30.65
C LYS A 198 4.58 -20.00 -29.44
N GLN A 199 5.70 -20.69 -29.19
CA GLN A 199 6.65 -20.33 -28.13
C GLN A 199 7.28 -18.96 -28.39
N ARG A 200 7.63 -18.65 -29.65
CA ARG A 200 8.14 -17.33 -30.05
C ARG A 200 7.08 -16.24 -29.85
N GLN A 201 5.85 -16.49 -30.29
CA GLN A 201 4.72 -15.57 -30.11
C GLN A 201 4.43 -15.29 -28.62
N LEU A 202 4.50 -16.33 -27.78
CA LEU A 202 4.34 -16.21 -26.34
C LEU A 202 5.44 -15.34 -25.74
N GLY A 203 6.70 -15.53 -26.15
CA GLY A 203 7.83 -14.71 -25.71
C GLY A 203 7.66 -13.22 -26.04
N MET A 204 7.24 -12.90 -27.27
CA MET A 204 6.95 -11.51 -27.66
C MET A 204 5.79 -10.92 -26.86
N SER A 205 4.73 -11.70 -26.63
CA SER A 205 3.58 -11.26 -25.85
C SER A 205 3.95 -10.99 -24.38
N GLN A 206 4.78 -11.85 -23.80
CA GLN A 206 5.31 -11.68 -22.45
C GLN A 206 6.14 -10.41 -22.33
N GLN A 207 7.02 -10.13 -23.29
CA GLN A 207 7.78 -8.88 -23.35
C GLN A 207 6.87 -7.65 -23.43
N LYS A 208 5.83 -7.69 -24.28
CA LYS A 208 4.88 -6.58 -24.42
C LYS A 208 4.08 -6.33 -23.13
N VAL A 209 3.68 -7.38 -22.42
CA VAL A 209 3.02 -7.26 -21.12
C VAL A 209 3.97 -6.64 -20.10
N GLN A 210 5.23 -7.09 -20.05
CA GLN A 210 6.24 -6.55 -19.14
C GLN A 210 6.52 -5.06 -19.39
N GLN A 211 6.64 -4.66 -20.66
CA GLN A 211 6.82 -3.26 -21.02
C GLN A 211 5.63 -2.40 -20.57
N ARG A 212 4.40 -2.84 -20.87
CA ARG A 212 3.18 -2.13 -20.44
C ARG A 212 3.08 -2.03 -18.92
N PHE A 213 3.49 -3.06 -18.20
CA PHE A 213 3.53 -3.03 -16.75
C PHE A 213 4.45 -1.92 -16.24
N GLN A 214 5.67 -1.82 -16.77
CA GLN A 214 6.62 -0.77 -16.40
C GLN A 214 6.12 0.64 -16.75
N GLU A 215 5.51 0.80 -17.93
CA GLU A 215 4.89 2.06 -18.35
C GLU A 215 3.78 2.49 -17.37
N ARG A 216 2.88 1.56 -17.00
CA ARG A 216 1.80 1.83 -16.04
C ARG A 216 2.30 2.12 -14.64
N GLU A 217 3.36 1.46 -14.17
CA GLU A 217 4.00 1.79 -12.89
C GLU A 217 4.59 3.20 -12.88
N LYS A 218 5.14 3.66 -14.01
CA LYS A 218 5.66 5.02 -14.17
C LYS A 218 4.51 6.04 -14.13
N GLU A 219 3.48 5.82 -14.96
CA GLU A 219 2.28 6.68 -15.01
C GLU A 219 1.63 6.81 -13.62
N LEU A 220 1.55 5.71 -12.86
CA LEU A 220 1.00 5.72 -11.50
C LEU A 220 1.80 6.63 -10.55
N LYS A 221 3.14 6.58 -10.60
CA LYS A 221 3.99 7.43 -9.77
C LYS A 221 3.87 8.90 -10.14
N GLU A 222 3.83 9.21 -11.44
CA GLU A 222 3.62 10.57 -11.94
C GLU A 222 2.27 11.13 -11.47
N LEU A 223 1.20 10.33 -11.57
CA LEU A 223 -0.13 10.72 -11.11
C LEU A 223 -0.18 10.94 -9.59
N GLN A 224 0.46 10.08 -8.80
CA GLN A 224 0.54 10.26 -7.34
C GLN A 224 1.22 11.58 -6.97
N GLN A 225 2.30 11.95 -7.66
CA GLN A 225 2.99 13.22 -7.46
C GLN A 225 2.12 14.42 -7.86
N ALA A 226 1.39 14.31 -8.98
CA ALA A 226 0.47 15.35 -9.43
C ALA A 226 -0.66 15.58 -8.41
N VAL A 227 -1.26 14.51 -7.88
CA VAL A 227 -2.31 14.60 -6.84
C VAL A 227 -1.78 15.27 -5.58
N GLU A 228 -0.58 14.90 -5.12
CA GLU A 228 0.02 15.51 -3.93
C GLU A 228 0.41 16.98 -4.16
N SER A 229 0.85 17.32 -5.37
CA SER A 229 1.07 18.72 -5.75
C SER A 229 -0.23 19.51 -5.72
N LEU A 230 -1.32 18.97 -6.29
CA LEU A 230 -2.62 19.64 -6.30
C LEU A 230 -3.14 19.88 -4.89
N LYS A 231 -3.02 18.90 -3.99
CA LYS A 231 -3.39 19.06 -2.58
C LYS A 231 -2.62 20.19 -1.90
N ARG A 232 -1.30 20.24 -2.09
CA ARG A 232 -0.46 21.30 -1.53
C ARG A 232 -0.82 22.68 -2.09
N SER A 233 -1.06 22.77 -3.40
CA SER A 233 -1.49 24.02 -4.03
C SER A 233 -2.84 24.50 -3.51
N ALA A 234 -3.81 23.60 -3.37
CA ALA A 234 -5.13 23.92 -2.81
C ALA A 234 -5.02 24.43 -1.36
N GLN A 235 -4.21 23.76 -0.54
CA GLN A 235 -3.96 24.19 0.84
C GLN A 235 -3.30 25.57 0.90
N SER A 236 -2.28 25.82 0.07
CA SER A 236 -1.64 27.13 -0.03
C SER A 236 -2.64 28.23 -0.42
N ALA A 237 -3.53 27.96 -1.38
CA ALA A 237 -4.53 28.93 -1.82
C ALA A 237 -5.54 29.27 -0.71
N VAL A 238 -5.91 28.30 0.13
CA VAL A 238 -6.75 28.53 1.31
C VAL A 238 -6.02 29.40 2.33
N GLU A 239 -4.77 29.07 2.65
CA GLU A 239 -3.94 29.83 3.62
C GLU A 239 -3.71 31.28 3.16
N ASP A 240 -3.42 31.48 1.88
CA ASP A 240 -3.25 32.81 1.30
C ASP A 240 -4.55 33.61 1.35
N SER A 241 -5.69 32.96 1.06
CA SER A 241 -7.02 33.59 1.14
C SER A 241 -7.33 34.01 2.59
N ASP A 242 -7.13 33.12 3.56
CA ASP A 242 -7.36 33.40 4.97
C ASP A 242 -6.49 34.56 5.47
N LYS A 243 -5.24 34.63 5.02
CA LYS A 243 -4.33 35.73 5.35
C LYS A 243 -4.85 37.06 4.82
N ILE A 244 -5.30 37.11 3.56
CA ILE A 244 -5.88 38.31 2.94
C ILE A 244 -7.13 38.75 3.69
N PHE A 245 -8.07 37.83 3.97
CA PHE A 245 -9.29 38.17 4.70
C PHE A 245 -8.99 38.65 6.12
N THR A 246 -8.02 38.04 6.81
CA THR A 246 -7.59 38.47 8.13
C THR A 246 -7.03 39.90 8.11
N GLU A 247 -6.22 40.24 7.10
CA GLU A 247 -5.68 41.59 6.95
C GLU A 247 -6.77 42.63 6.65
N LEU A 248 -7.75 42.27 5.80
CA LEU A 248 -8.91 43.11 5.52
C LEU A 248 -9.75 43.38 6.77
N ILE A 249 -10.06 42.34 7.55
CA ILE A 249 -10.80 42.46 8.82
C ILE A 249 -10.07 43.43 9.76
N ARG A 250 -8.77 43.23 9.98
CA ARG A 250 -7.96 44.12 10.83
C ARG A 250 -7.98 45.57 10.34
N SER A 251 -7.95 45.78 9.03
CA SER A 251 -8.02 47.12 8.45
C SER A 251 -9.36 47.80 8.70
N ILE A 252 -10.46 47.06 8.57
CA ILE A 252 -11.82 47.54 8.84
C ILE A 252 -11.98 47.85 10.33
N GLU A 253 -11.53 46.96 11.22
CA GLU A 253 -11.60 47.14 12.68
C GLU A 253 -10.81 48.37 13.15
N ARG A 254 -9.60 48.55 12.61
CA ARG A 254 -8.77 49.74 12.89
C ARG A 254 -9.48 51.01 12.44
N ARG A 255 -9.99 51.06 11.21
CA ARG A 255 -10.76 52.23 10.71
C ARG A 255 -12.04 52.47 11.52
N SER A 256 -12.73 51.42 11.95
CA SER A 256 -13.90 51.55 12.83
C SER A 256 -13.52 52.19 14.16
N SER A 257 -12.37 51.81 14.72
CA SER A 257 -11.85 52.39 15.97
C SER A 257 -11.46 53.86 15.79
N GLU A 258 -10.75 54.19 14.72
CA GLU A 258 -10.39 55.58 14.37
C GLU A 258 -11.62 56.48 14.25
N VAL A 259 -12.68 56.01 13.58
CA VAL A 259 -13.95 56.77 13.46
C VAL A 259 -14.63 56.94 14.82
N LYS A 260 -14.65 55.89 15.67
CA LYS A 260 -15.21 55.99 17.02
C LYS A 260 -14.47 57.02 17.87
N GLU A 261 -13.14 57.02 17.85
CA GLU A 261 -12.33 58.00 18.59
C GLU A 261 -12.57 59.43 18.10
N LEU A 262 -12.70 59.63 16.78
CA LEU A 262 -13.08 60.94 16.20
C LEU A 262 -14.44 61.41 16.70
N ILE A 263 -15.45 60.54 16.72
CA ILE A 263 -16.79 60.86 17.24
C ILE A 263 -16.70 61.24 18.73
N ARG A 264 -15.97 60.47 19.54
CA ARG A 264 -15.80 60.75 20.97
C ARG A 264 -15.04 62.04 21.23
N ALA A 265 -14.01 62.35 20.44
CA ALA A 265 -13.27 63.60 20.55
C ALA A 265 -14.15 64.80 20.19
N GLN A 266 -14.94 64.70 19.12
CA GLN A 266 -15.89 65.74 18.73
C GLN A 266 -16.98 65.93 19.79
N GLU A 267 -17.58 64.83 20.28
CA GLU A 267 -18.56 64.85 21.38
C GLU A 267 -17.98 65.60 22.59
N LYS A 268 -16.77 65.24 23.03
CA LYS A 268 -16.11 65.88 24.18
C LYS A 268 -15.86 67.37 23.95
N ALA A 269 -15.35 67.77 22.78
CA ALA A 269 -15.08 69.17 22.47
C ALA A 269 -16.35 70.02 22.49
N GLN A 270 -17.43 69.50 21.89
CA GLN A 270 -18.74 70.15 21.84
C GLN A 270 -19.37 70.25 23.24
N VAL A 271 -19.29 69.17 24.03
CA VAL A 271 -19.77 69.18 25.43
C VAL A 271 -19.00 70.21 26.26
N SER A 272 -17.67 70.24 26.18
CA SER A 272 -16.87 71.23 26.92
C SER A 272 -17.17 72.68 26.51
N GLN A 273 -17.44 72.92 25.22
CA GLN A 273 -17.88 74.24 24.75
C GLN A 273 -19.24 74.62 25.34
N ALA A 274 -20.21 73.70 25.30
CA ALA A 274 -21.54 73.91 25.86
C ALA A 274 -21.50 74.14 27.38
N GLU A 275 -20.68 73.39 28.11
CA GLU A 275 -20.44 73.57 29.54
C GLU A 275 -19.85 74.96 29.86
N GLY A 276 -18.92 75.45 29.04
CA GLY A 276 -18.35 76.78 29.19
C GLY A 276 -19.39 77.90 29.03
N VAL A 277 -20.27 77.79 28.02
CA VAL A 277 -21.38 78.73 27.83
C VAL A 277 -22.38 78.66 28.99
N LEU A 278 -22.67 77.45 29.47
CA LEU A 278 -23.56 77.24 30.61
C LEU A 278 -23.01 77.89 31.89
N GLU A 279 -21.71 77.84 32.12
CA GLU A 279 -21.09 78.48 33.28
C GLU A 279 -21.06 80.01 33.16
N GLN A 280 -20.78 80.55 31.97
CA GLN A 280 -20.93 81.99 31.70
C GLN A 280 -22.34 82.48 32.00
N LEU A 281 -23.36 81.75 31.53
CA LEU A 281 -24.76 82.10 31.78
C LEU A 281 -25.11 82.06 33.27
N LYS A 282 -24.60 81.08 34.03
CA LYS A 282 -24.79 81.05 35.50
C LYS A 282 -24.17 82.27 36.18
N GLN A 283 -22.97 82.67 35.76
CA GLN A 283 -22.28 83.83 36.31
C GLN A 283 -23.05 85.12 36.02
N GLU A 284 -23.53 85.31 34.79
CA GLU A 284 -24.38 86.45 34.40
C GLU A 284 -25.66 86.50 35.23
N ILE A 285 -26.34 85.35 35.42
CA ILE A 285 -27.53 85.27 36.28
C ILE A 285 -27.20 85.67 37.73
N ALA A 286 -26.06 85.24 38.27
CA ALA A 286 -25.64 85.60 39.62
C ALA A 286 -25.36 87.09 39.77
N GLU A 287 -24.69 87.70 38.79
CA GLU A 287 -24.43 89.15 38.74
C GLU A 287 -25.71 89.96 38.62
N LEU A 288 -26.63 89.55 37.74
CA LEU A 288 -27.95 90.16 37.59
C LEU A 288 -28.76 90.07 38.90
N ARG A 289 -28.75 88.92 39.57
CA ARG A 289 -29.37 88.77 40.90
C ARG A 289 -28.76 89.71 41.93
N LYS A 290 -27.42 89.83 41.97
CA LYS A 290 -26.72 90.75 42.88
C LYS A 290 -27.13 92.21 42.63
N ARG A 291 -27.08 92.66 41.38
CA ARG A 291 -27.52 94.02 41.00
C ARG A 291 -28.98 94.26 41.36
N SER A 292 -29.85 93.27 41.14
CA SER A 292 -31.25 93.36 41.55
C SER A 292 -31.39 93.59 43.06
N THR A 293 -30.60 92.90 43.89
CA THR A 293 -30.64 93.11 45.35
C THR A 293 -30.08 94.47 45.78
N GLU A 294 -29.03 94.96 45.12
CA GLU A 294 -28.45 96.29 45.36
C GLU A 294 -29.44 97.40 45.01
N LEU A 295 -30.15 97.26 43.88
CA LEU A 295 -31.21 98.18 43.46
C LEU A 295 -32.40 98.17 44.42
N GLU A 296 -32.85 96.98 44.87
CA GLU A 296 -33.92 96.85 45.87
C GLU A 296 -33.53 97.56 47.19
N GLN A 297 -32.32 97.32 47.70
CA GLN A 297 -31.82 97.98 48.92
C GLN A 297 -31.75 99.51 48.75
N LEU A 298 -31.28 99.99 47.60
CA LEU A 298 -31.22 101.42 47.31
C LEU A 298 -32.62 102.03 47.29
N SER A 299 -33.63 101.33 46.78
CA SER A 299 -35.01 101.83 46.70
C SER A 299 -35.65 102.10 48.08
N HIS A 300 -35.20 101.38 49.12
CA HIS A 300 -35.70 101.52 50.50
C HIS A 300 -34.84 102.44 51.38
N THR A 301 -33.82 103.11 50.82
CA THR A 301 -32.96 104.01 51.60
C THR A 301 -33.64 105.35 51.92
N GLY A 302 -33.52 105.81 53.17
CA GLY A 302 -34.01 107.12 53.61
C GLY A 302 -33.04 108.28 53.35
N ASP A 303 -31.81 107.99 52.88
CA ASP A 303 -30.79 108.99 52.60
C ASP A 303 -30.87 109.44 51.13
N HIS A 304 -31.47 110.62 50.91
CA HIS A 304 -31.66 111.20 49.59
C HIS A 304 -30.35 111.47 48.83
N ILE A 305 -29.25 111.77 49.53
CA ILE A 305 -27.95 112.06 48.90
C ILE A 305 -27.30 110.74 48.46
N HIS A 306 -27.32 109.73 49.32
CA HIS A 306 -26.80 108.40 48.99
C HIS A 306 -27.58 107.76 47.84
N PHE A 307 -28.92 107.91 47.84
CA PHE A 307 -29.78 107.47 46.73
C PHE A 307 -29.32 108.05 45.40
N LEU A 308 -29.17 109.37 45.30
CA LEU A 308 -28.81 110.07 44.07
C LEU A 308 -27.37 109.76 43.62
N GLN A 309 -26.43 109.60 44.56
CA GLN A 309 -25.04 109.26 44.24
C GLN A 309 -24.90 107.83 43.69
N VAL A 310 -25.54 106.86 44.34
CA VAL A 310 -25.43 105.44 43.95
C VAL A 310 -26.31 105.10 42.75
N HIS A 311 -27.50 105.70 42.62
CA HIS A 311 -28.37 105.54 41.44
C HIS A 311 -27.64 105.91 40.15
N ARG A 312 -26.83 106.98 40.17
CA ARG A 312 -26.02 107.43 39.03
C ARG A 312 -24.96 106.40 38.60
N VAL A 313 -24.50 105.54 39.51
CA VAL A 313 -23.46 104.53 39.26
C VAL A 313 -24.06 103.17 38.90
N LEU A 314 -25.20 102.80 39.51
CA LEU A 314 -25.84 101.50 39.30
C LEU A 314 -26.69 101.41 38.02
N LEU A 315 -27.18 102.54 37.49
CA LEU A 315 -27.96 102.60 36.25
C LEU A 315 -27.20 103.40 35.18
N PRO A 316 -26.46 102.74 34.26
CA PRO A 316 -25.95 103.41 33.07
C PRO A 316 -27.11 103.85 32.15
N PRO A 317 -26.93 104.86 31.27
CA PRO A 317 -27.98 105.36 30.40
C PRO A 317 -28.51 104.24 29.50
N ALA A 318 -29.84 104.17 29.35
CA ALA A 318 -30.56 103.17 28.58
C ALA A 318 -29.94 102.95 27.19
N GLY A 319 -29.28 101.81 26.98
CA GLY A 319 -28.63 101.56 25.70
C GLY A 319 -27.84 100.28 25.52
N ASP A 320 -27.81 99.35 26.47
CA ASP A 320 -27.28 98.01 26.16
C ASP A 320 -27.74 96.95 27.17
N TRP A 321 -29.01 96.55 27.06
CA TRP A 321 -29.51 95.31 27.68
C TRP A 321 -29.56 94.16 26.65
N SER A 322 -29.01 94.39 25.46
CA SER A 322 -29.20 93.57 24.24
C SER A 322 -28.19 92.44 24.05
N THR A 323 -27.21 92.26 24.93
CA THR A 323 -26.23 91.16 24.79
C THR A 323 -26.78 89.80 25.24
N LEU A 324 -28.09 89.60 25.25
CA LEU A 324 -28.67 88.25 25.25
C LEU A 324 -28.68 87.74 23.81
N GLN A 325 -27.50 87.53 23.24
CA GLN A 325 -27.34 86.84 21.96
C GLN A 325 -28.00 85.47 22.11
N SER A 326 -29.09 85.24 21.38
CA SER A 326 -29.93 84.05 21.50
C SER A 326 -29.09 82.77 21.41
N LEU A 327 -29.03 82.04 22.53
CA LEU A 327 -28.42 80.70 22.67
C LEU A 327 -29.02 79.67 21.69
N ALA A 328 -30.17 79.99 21.06
CA ALA A 328 -30.86 79.17 20.09
C ALA A 328 -30.07 78.92 18.79
N PHE A 329 -29.09 79.76 18.43
CA PHE A 329 -28.34 79.59 17.18
C PHE A 329 -27.23 78.52 17.27
N PHE A 330 -26.70 78.24 18.47
CA PHE A 330 -25.61 77.27 18.63
C PHE A 330 -26.11 75.82 18.66
N VAL A 331 -27.24 75.53 19.30
CA VAL A 331 -27.73 74.15 19.46
C VAL A 331 -28.18 73.52 18.12
N GLN A 332 -28.61 74.32 17.15
CA GLN A 332 -29.17 73.83 15.89
C GLN A 332 -28.09 73.42 14.86
N MET A 333 -26.86 73.94 14.94
CA MET A 333 -25.79 73.66 13.96
C MET A 333 -25.01 72.35 14.23
N ASP A 334 -25.07 71.79 15.44
CA ASP A 334 -24.13 70.74 15.86
C ASP A 334 -24.65 69.30 15.76
N VAL A 335 -25.97 69.10 15.69
CA VAL A 335 -26.55 67.75 15.49
C VAL A 335 -26.32 67.26 14.06
N GLU A 336 -26.41 68.15 13.06
CA GLU A 336 -26.13 67.81 11.66
C GLU A 336 -24.64 67.51 11.42
N ALA A 337 -23.72 68.18 12.13
CA ALA A 337 -22.27 67.96 12.02
C ALA A 337 -21.84 66.56 12.51
N LEU A 338 -22.49 66.03 13.55
CA LEU A 338 -22.29 64.65 14.01
C LEU A 338 -22.82 63.61 13.00
N ILE A 339 -23.91 63.94 12.29
CA ILE A 339 -24.47 63.09 11.22
C ILE A 339 -23.58 63.14 9.96
N THR A 340 -23.00 64.29 9.60
CA THR A 340 -22.12 64.42 8.42
C THR A 340 -20.77 63.71 8.57
N CYS A 341 -20.29 63.47 9.80
CA CYS A 341 -19.15 62.57 10.02
C CYS A 341 -19.45 61.11 9.66
N CYS A 342 -20.73 60.71 9.65
CA CYS A 342 -21.18 59.37 9.28
C CYS A 342 -21.47 59.23 7.77
N ASP A 343 -21.92 60.31 7.13
CA ASP A 343 -22.11 60.37 5.68
C ASP A 343 -20.75 60.56 4.98
N GLY A 344 -20.15 59.46 4.52
CA GLY A 344 -18.84 59.38 3.87
C GLY A 344 -18.69 60.12 2.53
N SER A 345 -19.41 61.22 2.32
CA SER A 345 -19.60 61.93 1.05
C SER A 345 -18.40 62.77 0.61
N ASN A 346 -17.32 62.89 1.38
CA ASN A 346 -16.23 63.79 0.96
C ASN A 346 -14.78 63.32 1.14
N LYS A 347 -14.49 62.10 1.60
CA LYS A 347 -13.10 61.58 1.66
C LYS A 347 -13.00 60.05 1.64
N TYR A 348 -13.42 59.39 0.56
CA TYR A 348 -12.90 58.05 0.26
C TYR A 348 -12.48 57.98 -1.22
N PRO A 349 -11.21 57.71 -1.53
CA PRO A 349 -10.83 57.31 -2.88
C PRO A 349 -11.59 56.01 -3.17
N GLN A 350 -12.39 56.03 -4.23
CA GLN A 350 -12.96 54.87 -4.93
C GLN A 350 -12.19 53.59 -4.60
N VAL A 351 -12.77 52.74 -3.77
CA VAL A 351 -12.22 51.42 -3.44
C VAL A 351 -12.31 50.58 -4.72
N LYS A 352 -11.23 50.59 -5.52
CA LYS A 352 -10.98 49.67 -6.66
C LYS A 352 -10.74 48.23 -6.18
N ALA A 353 -11.41 47.77 -5.12
CA ALA A 353 -11.27 46.37 -4.66
C ALA A 353 -12.10 45.40 -5.52
N GLY A 354 -13.17 45.88 -6.17
CA GLY A 354 -14.00 45.06 -7.05
C GLY A 354 -13.32 44.66 -8.36
N SER A 355 -12.36 45.45 -8.86
CA SER A 355 -11.65 45.14 -10.10
C SER A 355 -10.50 44.15 -9.93
N TYR A 356 -9.90 44.05 -8.74
CA TYR A 356 -8.82 43.08 -8.48
C TYR A 356 -9.33 41.65 -8.33
N LEU A 357 -10.50 41.45 -7.73
CA LEU A 357 -11.12 40.12 -7.60
C LEU A 357 -11.54 39.53 -8.96
N ILE A 358 -12.04 40.36 -9.87
CA ILE A 358 -12.43 39.90 -11.22
C ILE A 358 -11.20 39.63 -12.10
N GLN A 359 -10.14 40.43 -11.98
CA GLN A 359 -8.91 40.22 -12.73
C GLN A 359 -8.20 38.92 -12.30
N HIS A 360 -8.10 38.65 -10.99
CA HIS A 360 -7.44 37.44 -10.49
C HIS A 360 -8.20 36.15 -10.82
N VAL A 361 -9.55 36.19 -10.80
CA VAL A 361 -10.38 35.04 -11.20
C VAL A 361 -10.31 34.79 -12.71
N ASN A 362 -10.24 35.85 -13.53
CA ASN A 362 -10.07 35.73 -14.98
C ASN A 362 -8.67 35.25 -15.39
N ASP A 363 -7.62 35.65 -14.67
CA ASP A 363 -6.25 35.18 -14.93
C ASP A 363 -6.05 33.71 -14.50
N PHE A 364 -6.77 33.25 -13.46
CA PHE A 364 -6.80 31.85 -13.06
C PHE A 364 -7.43 30.96 -14.14
N HIS A 365 -8.61 31.33 -14.67
CA HIS A 365 -9.28 30.59 -15.75
C HIS A 365 -8.51 30.58 -17.07
N ARG A 366 -7.70 31.61 -17.36
CA ARG A 366 -6.92 31.67 -18.60
C ARG A 366 -5.70 30.74 -18.58
N SER A 367 -5.19 30.39 -17.40
CA SER A 367 -4.08 29.44 -17.23
C SER A 367 -4.49 27.96 -17.30
N GLU A 368 -5.76 27.63 -17.04
CA GLU A 368 -6.30 26.27 -17.19
C GLU A 368 -6.69 25.93 -18.64
N GLY A 369 -6.85 26.94 -19.51
CA GLY A 369 -7.22 26.77 -20.93
C GLY A 369 -6.07 26.34 -21.85
N ASP A 370 -4.82 26.40 -21.40
CA ASP A 370 -3.62 26.06 -22.20
C ASP A 370 -3.06 24.64 -21.92
N LEU A 371 -3.83 23.79 -21.22
CA LEU A 371 -3.45 22.41 -20.86
C LEU A 371 -4.45 21.33 -21.30
N LEU A 372 -5.36 21.65 -22.22
CA LEU A 372 -6.17 20.71 -23.01
C LEU A 372 -5.77 20.81 -24.49
#